data_AF-A0A9D7K928-F1
#
_entry.id   AF-A0A9D7K928-F1
#
_cell.length_a   1.000
_cell.length_b   1.000
_cell.length_c   1.000
_cell.angle_alpha   90.00
_cell.angle_beta   90.00
_cell.angle_gamma   90.00
#
_symmetry.space_group_name_H-M   'P 1'
#
loop_
_entity.id
_entity.type
_entity.pdbx_description
1 polymer ?
#
loop_
_entity_poly.entity_id
_entity_poly.type
_entity_poly.pdbx_seq_one_letter_code
_entity_poly.pdbx_strand_id
1 'polypeptide(L)'
;MNTNPHRDDDYLPCQDYIIEGNDSSGITRFENEGKFYFSFSENNKIILRSEGYSNEAGRENGIASVLKNINNEGLYHTRRLPDGRWILSLKAGNHQEIARSCPFNTEEEVLVLMPGARKRATSQINLAAVEAGSIEQEGISFADDSSVGQNVEDDYMICREYEEKISSKHPEYSDFICFKHENTGKYYFAMINKNNEIVFRSEGYPTTAARTMVLSRCEKTEKFRRE
;
A
#
# COMPACT_ATOMS: atom_id res chain seq x y z
N MET A 1 -11.75 32.48 -27.62
CA MET A 1 -10.99 31.29 -28.02
C MET A 1 -10.52 30.62 -26.74
N ASN A 2 -11.13 29.51 -26.35
CA ASN A 2 -10.87 28.84 -25.08
C ASN A 2 -9.69 27.87 -25.28
N THR A 3 -8.47 28.40 -25.35
CA THR A 3 -7.26 27.57 -25.37
C THR A 3 -6.95 27.22 -23.92
N ASN A 4 -7.66 26.23 -23.38
CA ASN A 4 -7.14 25.51 -22.23
C ASN A 4 -5.88 24.81 -22.75
N PRO A 5 -4.66 25.24 -22.38
CA PRO A 5 -3.45 24.60 -22.90
C PRO A 5 -3.54 23.12 -22.56
N HIS A 6 -3.35 22.27 -23.57
CA HIS A 6 -3.43 20.83 -23.38
C HIS A 6 -2.36 20.47 -22.36
N ARG A 7 -2.77 20.12 -21.13
CA ARG A 7 -1.85 19.60 -20.08
C ARG A 7 -1.03 18.40 -20.56
N ASP A 8 -1.43 17.79 -21.68
CA ASP A 8 -0.69 16.73 -22.34
C ASP A 8 0.66 17.18 -22.91
N ASP A 9 0.82 18.47 -23.27
CA ASP A 9 2.01 19.01 -23.94
C ASP A 9 3.22 19.14 -22.99
N ASP A 10 2.99 19.17 -21.67
CA ASP A 10 4.06 19.30 -20.65
C ASP A 10 4.67 17.95 -20.22
N TYR A 11 4.26 16.85 -20.84
CA TYR A 11 4.81 15.53 -20.58
C TYR A 11 5.70 15.04 -21.72
N LEU A 12 6.88 14.53 -21.39
CA LEU A 12 7.75 13.90 -22.37
C LEU A 12 7.19 12.54 -22.84
N PRO A 13 7.63 12.03 -24.00
CA PRO A 13 7.47 10.63 -24.38
C PRO A 13 7.88 9.68 -23.26
N CYS A 14 7.17 8.56 -23.13
CA CYS A 14 7.43 7.60 -22.06
C CYS A 14 8.85 7.04 -22.04
N GLN A 15 9.46 6.90 -23.21
CA GLN A 15 10.82 6.44 -23.37
C GLN A 15 11.82 7.35 -22.65
N ASP A 16 11.53 8.65 -22.58
CA ASP A 16 12.45 9.63 -21.99
C ASP A 16 12.41 9.63 -20.45
N TYR A 17 11.45 8.92 -19.84
CA TYR A 17 11.42 8.70 -18.38
C TYR A 17 12.14 7.42 -17.96
N ILE A 18 12.60 6.60 -18.92
CA ILE A 18 13.40 5.39 -18.65
C ILE A 18 14.85 5.82 -18.45
N ILE A 19 15.16 6.17 -17.21
CA ILE A 19 16.48 6.64 -16.80
C ILE A 19 17.00 5.73 -15.69
N GLU A 20 18.26 5.32 -15.83
CA GLU A 20 18.98 4.50 -14.86
C GLU A 20 19.28 5.30 -13.58
N GLY A 21 19.21 4.65 -12.42
CA GLY A 21 19.55 5.26 -11.12
C GLY A 21 18.35 5.83 -10.36
N ASN A 22 17.38 4.99 -10.02
CA ASN A 22 16.34 5.36 -9.06
C ASN A 22 16.91 5.44 -7.64
N ASP A 23 16.28 6.25 -6.78
CA ASP A 23 16.57 6.24 -5.36
C ASP A 23 15.92 5.03 -4.65
N SER A 24 16.22 4.85 -3.36
CA SER A 24 15.63 3.77 -2.54
C SER A 24 14.09 3.84 -2.46
N SER A 25 13.48 4.94 -2.87
CA SER A 25 12.02 5.14 -2.93
C SER A 25 11.45 4.89 -4.33
N GLY A 26 12.27 4.46 -5.30
CA GLY A 26 11.85 4.19 -6.67
C GLY A 26 11.66 5.45 -7.51
N ILE A 27 12.08 6.63 -7.02
CA ILE A 27 11.97 7.90 -7.73
C ILE A 27 13.23 8.15 -8.55
N THR A 28 13.05 8.47 -9.83
CA THR A 28 14.13 8.98 -10.69
C THR A 28 13.86 10.44 -10.99
N ARG A 29 14.89 11.29 -10.83
CA ARG A 29 14.82 12.74 -11.05
C ARG A 29 15.72 13.10 -12.22
N PHE A 30 15.25 13.96 -13.11
CA PHE A 30 16.06 14.43 -14.22
C PHE A 30 15.60 15.81 -14.71
N GLU A 31 16.41 16.41 -15.57
CA GLU A 31 16.12 17.67 -16.23
C GLU A 31 16.16 17.46 -17.75
N ASN A 32 15.23 18.08 -18.46
CA ASN A 32 15.21 18.09 -19.91
C ASN A 32 14.76 19.48 -20.40
N GLU A 33 15.53 20.10 -21.30
CA GLU A 33 15.25 21.42 -21.87
C GLU A 33 14.93 22.52 -20.82
N GLY A 34 15.63 22.52 -19.69
CA GLY A 34 15.43 23.51 -18.62
C GLY A 34 14.16 23.32 -17.79
N LYS A 35 13.44 22.20 -17.99
CA LYS A 35 12.33 21.75 -17.14
C LYS A 35 12.76 20.54 -16.30
N PHE A 36 12.22 20.44 -15.10
CA PHE A 36 12.53 19.39 -14.14
C PHE A 36 11.44 18.32 -14.15
N TYR A 37 11.83 17.06 -14.22
CA TYR A 37 10.92 15.92 -14.32
C TYR A 37 11.26 14.85 -13.28
N PHE A 38 10.27 14.01 -12.97
CA PHE A 38 10.50 12.79 -12.22
C PHE A 38 9.62 11.63 -12.72
N SER A 39 10.06 10.41 -12.44
CA SER A 39 9.28 9.19 -12.58
C SER A 39 9.27 8.41 -11.27
N PHE A 40 8.21 7.65 -11.06
CA PHE A 40 8.12 6.67 -9.99
C PHE A 40 8.06 5.27 -10.60
N SER A 41 8.97 4.43 -10.14
CA SER A 41 9.11 3.04 -10.55
C SER A 41 8.93 2.11 -9.37
N GLU A 42 8.24 0.99 -9.59
CA GLU A 42 8.03 -0.07 -8.61
C GLU A 42 8.30 -1.41 -9.29
N ASN A 43 9.02 -2.31 -8.62
CA ASN A 43 9.42 -3.60 -9.19
C ASN A 43 10.08 -3.48 -10.59
N ASN A 44 11.00 -2.52 -10.75
CA ASN A 44 11.69 -2.20 -12.02
C ASN A 44 10.77 -1.79 -13.18
N LYS A 45 9.55 -1.35 -12.90
CA LYS A 45 8.61 -0.84 -13.91
C LYS A 45 8.18 0.59 -13.57
N ILE A 46 8.26 1.49 -14.55
CA ILE A 46 7.72 2.85 -14.40
C ILE A 46 6.21 2.76 -14.31
N ILE A 47 5.66 3.26 -13.20
CA ILE A 47 4.22 3.31 -12.97
C ILE A 47 3.67 4.71 -13.26
N LEU A 48 4.41 5.75 -12.82
CA LEU A 48 3.99 7.14 -12.93
C LEU A 48 5.14 8.02 -13.43
N ARG A 49 4.77 9.08 -14.14
CA ARG A 49 5.64 10.14 -14.65
C ARG A 49 5.02 11.50 -14.36
N SER A 50 5.86 12.50 -14.16
CA SER A 50 5.44 13.88 -13.88
C SER A 50 5.36 14.74 -15.13
N GLU A 51 4.62 15.83 -15.06
CA GLU A 51 4.77 16.95 -16.00
C GLU A 51 6.12 17.68 -15.76
N GLY A 52 6.50 18.56 -16.70
CA GLY A 52 7.70 19.37 -16.60
C GLY A 52 7.53 20.57 -15.68
N TYR A 53 8.26 20.58 -14.56
CA TYR A 53 8.28 21.69 -13.62
C TYR A 53 9.25 22.79 -14.06
N SER A 54 8.92 24.05 -13.79
CA SER A 54 9.79 25.20 -14.09
C SER A 54 10.98 25.35 -13.16
N ASN A 55 10.97 24.67 -12.01
CA ASN A 55 12.03 24.70 -11.02
C ASN A 55 12.05 23.42 -10.17
N GLU A 56 13.21 23.16 -9.57
CA GLU A 56 13.45 21.99 -8.73
C GLU A 56 12.54 21.93 -7.49
N ALA A 57 12.28 23.05 -6.82
CA ALA A 57 11.39 23.09 -5.66
C ALA A 57 9.97 22.62 -6.00
N GLY A 58 9.48 22.97 -7.20
CA GLY A 58 8.22 22.48 -7.74
C GLY A 58 8.22 20.96 -7.94
N ARG A 59 9.31 20.42 -8.51
CA ARG A 59 9.50 18.97 -8.68
C ARG A 59 9.47 18.24 -7.34
N GLU A 60 10.22 18.71 -6.34
CA GLU A 60 10.28 18.06 -5.02
C GLU A 60 8.91 18.09 -4.30
N ASN A 61 8.14 19.17 -4.44
CA ASN A 61 6.77 19.21 -3.93
C ASN A 61 5.85 18.21 -4.66
N GLY A 62 6.03 18.08 -5.98
CA GLY A 62 5.35 17.05 -6.78
C GLY A 62 5.67 15.64 -6.30
N ILE A 63 6.95 15.33 -6.10
CA ILE A 63 7.43 14.04 -5.59
C ILE A 63 6.83 13.75 -4.21
N ALA A 64 6.91 14.69 -3.27
CA ALA A 64 6.34 14.54 -1.93
C ALA A 64 4.82 14.28 -1.98
N SER A 65 4.12 14.96 -2.88
CA SER A 65 2.69 14.75 -3.11
C SER A 65 2.41 13.37 -3.70
N VAL A 66 3.21 12.89 -4.65
CA VAL A 66 3.06 11.56 -5.24
C VAL A 66 3.29 10.49 -4.17
N LEU A 67 4.42 10.53 -3.46
CA LEU A 67 4.75 9.54 -2.42
C LEU A 67 3.67 9.47 -1.33
N LYS A 68 3.08 10.63 -0.95
CA LYS A 68 1.98 10.67 0.01
C LYS A 68 0.69 10.02 -0.51
N ASN A 69 0.38 10.19 -1.79
CA ASN A 69 -0.90 9.80 -2.37
C ASN A 69 -0.85 8.47 -3.15
N ILE A 70 0.34 7.89 -3.36
CA ILE A 70 0.55 6.74 -4.23
C ILE A 70 -0.19 5.47 -3.79
N ASN A 71 -0.45 5.36 -2.49
CA ASN A 71 -1.19 4.23 -1.90
C ASN A 71 -2.71 4.48 -1.85
N ASN A 72 -3.16 5.68 -2.21
CA ASN A 72 -4.57 6.06 -2.14
C ASN A 72 -5.26 5.87 -3.50
N GLU A 73 -5.87 4.69 -3.68
CA GLU A 73 -6.55 4.31 -4.93
C GLU A 73 -7.67 5.28 -5.33
N GLY A 74 -8.34 5.93 -4.36
CA GLY A 74 -9.42 6.89 -4.64
C GLY A 74 -8.96 8.18 -5.32
N LEU A 75 -7.66 8.47 -5.33
CA LEU A 75 -7.07 9.63 -6.00
C LEU A 75 -6.62 9.34 -7.44
N TYR A 76 -6.70 8.07 -7.85
CA TYR A 76 -6.40 7.66 -9.21
C TYR A 76 -7.64 7.73 -10.08
N HIS A 77 -7.46 8.23 -11.30
CA HIS A 77 -8.51 8.35 -12.30
C HIS A 77 -8.03 7.81 -13.63
N THR A 78 -8.79 6.91 -14.23
CA THR A 78 -8.58 6.50 -15.63
C THR A 78 -9.13 7.60 -16.54
N ARG A 79 -8.39 7.90 -17.61
CA ARG A 79 -8.80 8.84 -18.65
C ARG A 79 -8.41 8.30 -20.02
N ARG A 80 -9.32 8.44 -20.98
CA ARG A 80 -9.04 8.21 -22.40
C ARG A 80 -8.57 9.52 -23.05
N LEU A 81 -7.43 9.45 -23.73
CA LEU A 81 -6.86 10.55 -24.51
C LEU A 81 -7.56 10.70 -25.87
N PRO A 82 -7.44 11.87 -26.53
CA PRO A 82 -8.03 12.10 -27.85
C PRO A 82 -7.55 11.13 -28.94
N ASP A 83 -6.34 10.59 -28.79
CA ASP A 83 -5.76 9.58 -29.69
C ASP A 83 -6.30 8.15 -29.46
N GLY A 84 -7.22 7.99 -28.50
CA GLY A 84 -7.88 6.73 -28.18
C GLY A 84 -7.19 5.89 -27.11
N ARG A 85 -5.97 6.25 -26.68
CA ARG A 85 -5.21 5.54 -25.63
C ARG A 85 -5.72 5.87 -24.23
N TRP A 86 -5.44 4.99 -23.28
CA TRP A 86 -5.83 5.12 -21.88
C TRP A 86 -4.64 5.48 -21.00
N ILE A 87 -4.87 6.35 -20.01
CA ILE A 87 -3.88 6.73 -18.99
C ILE A 87 -4.49 6.63 -17.59
N LEU A 88 -3.63 6.41 -16.61
CA LEU A 88 -3.94 6.54 -15.19
C LEU A 88 -3.41 7.89 -14.70
N SER A 89 -4.26 8.76 -14.19
CA SER A 89 -3.90 10.07 -13.63
C SER A 89 -4.02 10.03 -12.11
N LEU A 90 -2.96 10.41 -11.39
CA LEU A 90 -2.96 10.58 -9.94
C LEU A 90 -3.17 12.06 -9.63
N LYS A 91 -4.19 12.36 -8.83
CA LYS A 91 -4.48 13.72 -8.38
C LYS A 91 -4.13 13.92 -6.91
N ALA A 92 -3.64 15.10 -6.57
CA ALA A 92 -3.53 15.54 -5.19
C ALA A 92 -4.91 15.92 -4.61
N GLY A 93 -4.98 16.09 -3.29
CA GLY A 93 -6.23 16.46 -2.60
C GLY A 93 -6.84 17.80 -3.05
N ASN A 94 -6.06 18.67 -3.70
CA ASN A 94 -6.55 19.89 -4.35
C ASN A 94 -7.08 19.67 -5.78
N HIS A 95 -7.28 18.40 -6.20
CA HIS A 95 -7.71 17.98 -7.54
C HIS A 95 -6.74 18.31 -8.68
N GLN A 96 -5.51 18.73 -8.36
CA GLN A 96 -4.46 18.92 -9.36
C GLN A 96 -3.86 17.56 -9.73
N GLU A 97 -3.69 17.31 -11.03
CA GLU A 97 -2.92 16.15 -11.50
C GLU A 97 -1.46 16.37 -11.14
N ILE A 98 -0.87 15.42 -10.44
CA ILE A 98 0.53 15.49 -9.98
C ILE A 98 1.43 14.48 -10.70
N ALA A 99 0.83 13.42 -11.25
CA ALA A 99 1.52 12.42 -12.04
C ALA A 99 0.52 11.62 -12.87
N ARG A 100 0.99 10.99 -13.93
CA ARG A 100 0.19 10.05 -14.73
C ARG A 100 1.01 8.89 -15.26
N SER A 101 0.37 7.82 -15.70
CA SER A 101 1.04 6.69 -16.34
C SER A 101 1.46 6.99 -17.78
N CYS A 102 2.15 6.02 -18.38
CA CYS A 102 2.23 5.94 -19.83
C CYS A 102 0.85 5.69 -20.46
N PRO A 103 0.64 6.09 -21.73
CA PRO A 103 -0.56 5.77 -22.47
C PRO A 103 -0.52 4.30 -22.92
N PHE A 104 -1.62 3.60 -22.65
CA PHE A 104 -1.85 2.19 -22.98
C PHE A 104 -2.98 2.05 -23.99
N ASN A 105 -3.08 0.90 -24.64
CA ASN A 105 -4.09 0.68 -25.68
C ASN A 105 -5.45 0.31 -25.07
N THR A 106 -5.45 -0.30 -23.89
CA THR A 106 -6.64 -0.84 -23.23
C THR A 106 -6.82 -0.24 -21.85
N GLU A 107 -8.06 -0.19 -21.35
CA GLU A 107 -8.35 0.31 -20.00
C GLU A 107 -7.82 -0.68 -18.94
N GLU A 108 -7.86 -1.97 -19.25
CA GLU A 108 -7.38 -3.06 -18.41
C GLU A 108 -5.88 -2.93 -18.11
N GLU A 109 -5.06 -2.57 -19.10
CA GLU A 109 -3.62 -2.31 -18.92
C GLU A 109 -3.37 -1.13 -17.96
N VAL A 110 -4.28 -0.17 -17.90
CA VAL A 110 -4.20 0.96 -16.97
C VAL A 110 -4.63 0.55 -15.57
N LEU A 111 -5.68 -0.26 -15.46
CA LEU A 111 -6.19 -0.75 -14.18
C LEU A 111 -5.18 -1.64 -13.43
N VAL A 112 -4.30 -2.36 -14.13
CA VAL A 112 -3.23 -3.12 -13.46
C VAL A 112 -2.21 -2.24 -12.74
N LEU A 113 -2.13 -0.96 -13.08
CA LEU A 113 -1.26 0.01 -12.41
C LEU A 113 -1.89 0.60 -11.14
N MET A 114 -3.15 0.29 -10.85
CA MET A 114 -3.77 0.71 -9.59
C MET A 114 -3.01 0.12 -8.39
N PRO A 115 -2.90 0.86 -7.26
CA PRO A 115 -2.21 0.37 -6.07
C PRO A 115 -2.73 -0.99 -5.61
N GLY A 116 -4.05 -1.20 -5.59
CA GLY A 116 -4.66 -2.49 -5.22
C GLY A 116 -4.27 -3.63 -6.16
N ALA A 117 -4.14 -3.38 -7.46
CA ALA A 117 -3.70 -4.38 -8.43
C ALA A 117 -2.21 -4.72 -8.28
N ARG A 118 -1.36 -3.71 -8.05
CA ARG A 118 0.09 -3.88 -7.83
C ARG A 118 0.39 -4.65 -6.54
N LYS A 119 -0.30 -4.33 -5.44
CA LYS A 119 -0.18 -5.09 -4.17
C LYS A 119 -0.54 -6.57 -4.34
N ARG A 120 -1.59 -6.88 -5.11
CA ARG A 120 -1.97 -8.26 -5.44
C ARG A 120 -0.94 -8.99 -6.30
N ALA A 121 -0.27 -8.28 -7.21
CA ALA A 121 0.79 -8.87 -8.03
C ALA A 121 2.05 -9.19 -7.19
N THR A 122 2.46 -8.29 -6.29
CA THR A 122 3.59 -8.53 -5.37
C THR A 122 3.30 -9.68 -4.40
N SER A 123 2.08 -9.78 -3.86
CA SER A 123 1.72 -10.89 -2.96
C SER A 123 1.72 -12.25 -3.67
N GLN A 124 1.37 -12.31 -4.95
CA GLN A 124 1.43 -13.54 -5.75
C GLN A 124 2.86 -13.96 -6.10
N ILE A 125 3.76 -13.00 -6.38
CA ILE A 125 5.19 -13.28 -6.58
C ILE A 125 5.81 -13.83 -5.30
N ASN A 126 5.47 -13.23 -4.16
CA ASN A 126 5.94 -13.71 -2.86
C ASN A 126 5.41 -15.11 -2.55
N LEU A 127 4.14 -15.41 -2.86
CA LEU A 127 3.54 -16.74 -2.66
C LEU A 127 4.21 -17.83 -3.50
N ALA A 128 4.53 -17.54 -4.78
CA ALA A 128 5.26 -18.46 -5.65
C ALA A 128 6.74 -18.62 -5.23
N ALA A 129 7.36 -17.59 -4.66
CA ALA A 129 8.73 -17.66 -4.14
C ALA A 129 8.83 -18.48 -2.85
N VAL A 130 7.78 -18.57 -2.04
CA VAL A 130 7.76 -19.49 -0.87
C VAL A 130 7.62 -20.96 -1.29
N GLU A 131 6.97 -21.24 -2.42
CA GLU A 131 6.86 -22.60 -2.98
C GLU A 131 8.16 -23.08 -3.66
N ALA A 132 8.98 -22.15 -4.18
CA ALA A 132 10.29 -22.44 -4.76
C ALA A 132 11.41 -22.17 -3.74
N GLY A 133 11.48 -22.99 -2.69
CA GLY A 133 12.44 -22.84 -1.60
C GLY A 133 13.88 -22.63 -2.07
N SER A 134 14.37 -21.40 -1.94
CA SER A 134 15.77 -21.00 -1.93
C SER A 134 15.84 -19.51 -1.61
N ILE A 135 16.19 -19.15 -0.38
CA ILE A 135 17.29 -18.25 0.01
C ILE A 135 17.14 -17.96 1.53
N GLU A 136 18.12 -18.42 2.30
CA GLU A 136 18.44 -17.94 3.64
C GLU A 136 19.22 -16.62 3.51
N GLN A 137 18.81 -15.54 4.19
CA GLN A 137 19.63 -14.90 5.24
C GLN A 137 18.93 -13.70 5.90
N GLU A 138 18.92 -13.78 7.23
CA GLU A 138 19.08 -12.74 8.25
C GLU A 138 18.54 -11.31 8.02
N GLY A 139 17.46 -11.03 8.76
CA GLY A 139 17.42 -9.91 9.70
C GLY A 139 17.56 -8.52 9.11
N ILE A 140 16.45 -7.94 8.63
CA ILE A 140 15.94 -6.65 9.11
C ILE A 140 14.40 -6.71 9.03
N SER A 141 13.77 -6.54 10.18
CA SER A 141 12.34 -6.32 10.36
C SER A 141 11.94 -4.96 9.79
N PHE A 142 11.00 -4.94 8.84
CA PHE A 142 10.25 -3.74 8.52
C PHE A 142 8.79 -3.92 8.91
N ALA A 143 8.47 -3.27 10.02
CA ALA A 143 7.14 -2.76 10.26
C ALA A 143 6.74 -1.86 9.08
N ASP A 144 5.60 -2.16 8.48
CA ASP A 144 4.77 -1.20 7.78
C ASP A 144 3.34 -1.51 8.20
N ASP A 145 2.71 -0.58 8.91
CA ASP A 145 1.45 0.01 8.45
C ASP A 145 1.03 1.16 9.37
N SER A 146 0.66 2.29 8.79
CA SER A 146 -0.65 2.91 9.02
C SER A 146 -0.87 4.09 8.07
N SER A 147 -1.93 3.91 7.27
CA SER A 147 -2.39 4.66 6.09
C SER A 147 -2.73 6.15 6.33
N VAL A 148 -3.33 6.83 5.34
CA VAL A 148 -4.61 7.51 5.51
C VAL A 148 -5.03 8.18 4.19
N GLY A 149 -6.09 7.68 3.57
CA GLY A 149 -7.24 8.56 3.44
C GLY A 149 -8.17 8.46 4.65
N GLN A 150 -7.74 7.77 5.71
CA GLN A 150 -8.50 7.17 6.79
C GLN A 150 -9.19 5.90 6.31
N ASN A 151 -8.40 4.81 6.43
CA ASN A 151 -8.79 3.61 7.16
C ASN A 151 -10.10 2.94 6.69
N VAL A 152 -9.97 2.12 5.64
CA VAL A 152 -10.44 0.74 5.79
C VAL A 152 -9.25 -0.01 6.37
N GLU A 153 -8.99 0.23 7.67
CA GLU A 153 -7.98 -0.48 8.44
C GLU A 153 -8.31 -1.96 8.35
N ASP A 154 -7.36 -2.77 7.91
CA ASP A 154 -7.24 -4.12 8.43
C ASP A 154 -7.27 -3.93 9.95
N ASP A 155 -8.42 -4.20 10.59
CA ASP A 155 -8.69 -3.84 11.99
C ASP A 155 -7.76 -4.59 12.98
N TYR A 156 -6.75 -5.28 12.48
CA TYR A 156 -5.63 -5.88 13.19
C TYR A 156 -4.69 -4.82 13.76
N MET A 157 -4.54 -4.82 15.09
CA MET A 157 -3.48 -4.08 15.77
C MET A 157 -2.07 -4.61 15.37
N ILE A 158 -1.02 -3.82 15.59
CA ILE A 158 0.37 -4.27 15.38
C ILE A 158 0.72 -5.41 16.37
N CYS A 159 1.52 -6.41 15.95
CA CYS A 159 1.82 -7.60 16.79
C CYS A 159 2.34 -7.25 18.18
N ARG A 160 3.23 -6.24 18.29
CA ARG A 160 3.81 -5.78 19.55
C ARG A 160 2.75 -5.39 20.59
N GLU A 161 1.65 -4.77 20.16
CA GLU A 161 0.57 -4.35 21.07
C GLU A 161 -0.18 -5.55 21.65
N TYR A 162 -0.22 -6.69 20.94
CA TYR A 162 -0.73 -7.93 21.53
C TYR A 162 0.30 -8.56 22.48
N GLU A 163 1.60 -8.47 22.17
CA GLU A 163 2.68 -9.00 23.01
C GLU A 163 2.70 -8.32 24.39
N GLU A 164 2.46 -7.01 24.43
CA GLU A 164 2.33 -6.27 25.70
C GLU A 164 1.11 -6.69 26.54
N LYS A 165 0.13 -7.35 25.92
CA LYS A 165 -1.09 -7.86 26.57
C LYS A 165 -1.06 -9.37 26.82
N ILE A 166 0.10 -10.02 26.71
CA ILE A 166 0.28 -11.45 27.03
C ILE A 166 -0.17 -11.78 28.48
N SER A 167 -0.04 -10.82 29.39
CA SER A 167 -0.50 -10.93 30.79
C SER A 167 -2.02 -10.91 30.94
N SER A 168 -2.78 -10.45 29.94
CA SER A 168 -4.25 -10.36 29.94
C SER A 168 -4.91 -11.63 29.40
N LYS A 169 -4.59 -12.77 30.04
CA LYS A 169 -5.11 -14.09 29.66
C LYS A 169 -6.62 -14.19 29.91
N HIS A 170 -7.30 -14.93 29.04
CA HIS A 170 -8.73 -15.19 29.19
C HIS A 170 -8.98 -16.14 30.38
N PRO A 171 -9.94 -15.86 31.26
CA PRO A 171 -10.17 -16.64 32.48
C PRO A 171 -10.57 -18.09 32.20
N GLU A 172 -11.25 -18.36 31.08
CA GLU A 172 -11.69 -19.72 30.70
C GLU A 172 -10.75 -20.40 29.69
N TYR A 173 -9.88 -19.64 29.01
CA TYR A 173 -9.03 -20.15 27.93
C TYR A 173 -7.60 -19.61 28.09
N SER A 174 -6.73 -20.39 28.74
CA SER A 174 -5.36 -19.98 29.08
C SER A 174 -4.48 -19.66 27.87
N ASP A 175 -4.83 -20.22 26.71
CA ASP A 175 -4.09 -20.07 25.46
C ASP A 175 -4.56 -18.85 24.67
N PHE A 176 -5.51 -18.08 25.21
CA PHE A 176 -6.01 -16.86 24.60
C PHE A 176 -5.79 -15.66 25.51
N ILE A 177 -5.45 -14.53 24.88
CA ILE A 177 -5.42 -13.22 25.51
C ILE A 177 -6.56 -12.38 24.96
N CYS A 178 -7.17 -11.56 25.80
CA CYS A 178 -8.37 -10.81 25.48
C CYS A 178 -8.31 -9.45 26.14
N PHE A 179 -8.43 -8.39 25.36
CA PHE A 179 -8.35 -7.03 25.89
C PHE A 179 -9.13 -6.04 25.03
N LYS A 180 -9.32 -4.83 25.58
CA LYS A 180 -9.90 -3.69 24.87
C LYS A 180 -8.77 -2.69 24.65
N HIS A 181 -8.63 -2.18 23.44
CA HIS A 181 -7.65 -1.15 23.16
C HIS A 181 -8.24 0.23 23.46
N GLU A 182 -7.57 1.02 24.30
CA GLU A 182 -8.12 2.28 24.83
C GLU A 182 -8.23 3.38 23.76
N ASN A 183 -7.29 3.45 22.81
CA ASN A 183 -7.32 4.46 21.75
C ASN A 183 -8.42 4.20 20.72
N THR A 184 -8.64 2.93 20.35
CA THR A 184 -9.65 2.56 19.33
C THR A 184 -11.01 2.23 19.92
N GLY A 185 -11.09 1.91 21.21
CA GLY A 185 -12.30 1.40 21.86
C GLY A 185 -12.73 -0.01 21.42
N LYS A 186 -12.03 -0.64 20.47
CA LYS A 186 -12.32 -1.98 19.92
C LYS A 186 -11.78 -3.09 20.82
N TYR A 187 -12.34 -4.28 20.63
CA TYR A 187 -12.07 -5.49 21.42
C TYR A 187 -11.27 -6.50 20.60
N TYR A 188 -10.19 -7.01 21.17
CA TYR A 188 -9.21 -7.85 20.49
C TYR A 188 -9.01 -9.17 21.23
N PHE A 189 -8.61 -10.20 20.50
CA PHE A 189 -8.06 -11.42 21.07
C PHE A 189 -6.88 -11.96 20.26
N ALA A 190 -6.01 -12.71 20.92
CA ALA A 190 -4.92 -13.43 20.27
C ALA A 190 -4.71 -14.78 20.95
N MET A 191 -4.20 -15.74 20.20
CA MET A 191 -3.82 -17.05 20.71
C MET A 191 -2.32 -17.09 20.95
N ILE A 192 -1.93 -17.64 22.08
CA ILE A 192 -0.53 -17.79 22.50
C ILE A 192 -0.20 -19.27 22.65
N ASN A 193 1.03 -19.64 22.31
CA ASN A 193 1.55 -20.98 22.53
C ASN A 193 2.06 -21.16 23.98
N LYS A 194 2.59 -22.35 24.29
CA LYS A 194 3.17 -22.66 25.62
C LYS A 194 4.37 -21.79 26.00
N ASN A 195 5.05 -21.20 25.01
CA ASN A 195 6.16 -20.28 25.20
C ASN A 195 5.69 -18.81 25.34
N ASN A 196 4.38 -18.57 25.41
CA ASN A 196 3.73 -17.26 25.37
C ASN A 196 3.96 -16.47 24.07
N GLU A 197 4.33 -17.12 22.98
CA GLU A 197 4.47 -16.48 21.67
C GLU A 197 3.11 -16.45 20.97
N ILE A 198 2.83 -15.35 20.28
CA ILE A 198 1.56 -15.16 19.59
C ILE A 198 1.57 -15.96 18.30
N VAL A 199 0.65 -16.92 18.23
CA VAL A 199 0.45 -17.79 17.06
C VAL A 199 -0.73 -17.35 16.20
N PHE A 200 -1.65 -16.56 16.77
CA PHE A 200 -2.80 -16.02 16.05
C PHE A 200 -3.24 -14.69 16.64
N ARG A 201 -3.64 -13.74 15.80
CA ARG A 201 -4.23 -12.45 16.20
C ARG A 201 -5.59 -12.26 15.54
N SER A 202 -6.51 -11.61 16.22
CA SER A 202 -7.83 -11.27 15.68
C SER A 202 -7.88 -9.83 15.16
N GLU A 203 -8.85 -9.53 14.31
CA GLU A 203 -9.25 -8.14 14.04
C GLU A 203 -9.91 -7.52 15.29
N GLY A 204 -10.01 -6.19 15.31
CA GLY A 204 -10.70 -5.42 16.31
C GLY A 204 -12.21 -5.50 16.15
N TYR A 205 -12.89 -6.06 17.15
CA TYR A 205 -14.34 -6.17 17.16
C TYR A 205 -14.99 -4.92 17.80
N PRO A 206 -16.16 -4.48 17.30
CA PRO A 206 -16.86 -3.33 17.87
C PRO A 206 -17.44 -3.62 19.26
N THR A 207 -17.67 -4.89 19.62
CA THR A 207 -18.27 -5.28 20.91
C THR A 207 -17.61 -6.52 21.49
N THR A 208 -17.63 -6.66 22.82
CA THR A 208 -17.18 -7.88 23.51
C THR A 208 -17.93 -9.12 23.05
N ALA A 209 -19.24 -9.00 22.76
CA ALA A 209 -20.07 -10.12 22.31
C ALA A 209 -19.64 -10.65 20.93
N ALA A 210 -19.35 -9.76 19.98
CA ALA A 210 -18.84 -10.14 18.66
C ALA A 210 -17.48 -10.86 18.77
N ARG A 211 -16.57 -10.34 19.61
CA ARG A 211 -15.28 -10.97 19.89
C ARG A 211 -15.45 -12.39 20.44
N THR A 212 -16.28 -12.55 21.49
CA THR A 212 -16.49 -13.85 22.14
C THR A 212 -17.12 -14.87 21.18
N MET A 213 -18.05 -14.46 20.32
CA MET A 213 -18.68 -15.35 19.34
C MET A 213 -17.66 -15.95 18.36
N VAL A 214 -16.68 -15.15 17.92
CA VAL A 214 -15.62 -15.63 17.02
C VAL A 214 -14.60 -16.48 17.78
N LEU A 215 -14.23 -16.08 18.99
CA LEU A 215 -13.32 -16.85 19.84
C LEU A 215 -13.86 -18.27 20.11
N SER A 216 -15.16 -18.40 20.43
CA SER A 216 -15.79 -19.71 20.60
C SER A 216 -15.86 -20.55 19.32
N ARG A 217 -15.77 -19.94 18.14
CA ARG A 217 -15.67 -20.67 16.85
C ARG A 217 -14.23 -21.10 16.57
N CYS A 218 -13.25 -20.26 16.88
CA CYS A 218 -11.83 -20.59 16.79
C CYS A 218 -11.46 -21.77 17.70
N GLU A 219 -11.99 -21.81 18.93
CA GLU A 219 -11.75 -22.91 19.88
C GLU A 219 -12.34 -24.25 19.41
N LYS A 220 -13.55 -24.24 18.83
CA LYS A 220 -14.21 -25.45 18.31
C LYS A 220 -13.56 -26.03 17.06
N THR A 221 -12.69 -25.27 16.41
CA THR A 221 -12.03 -25.70 15.18
C THR A 221 -10.76 -26.47 15.54
N GLU A 222 -10.86 -27.81 15.57
CA GLU A 222 -9.78 -28.78 15.90
C GLU A 222 -8.46 -28.57 15.11
N LYS A 223 -8.46 -27.80 14.01
CA LYS A 223 -7.26 -27.41 13.27
C LYS A 223 -6.30 -26.51 14.04
N PHE A 224 -6.76 -25.76 15.04
CA PHE A 224 -5.91 -24.84 15.81
C PHE A 224 -5.27 -25.47 17.06
N ARG A 225 -5.65 -26.71 17.43
CA ARG A 225 -5.17 -27.41 18.64
C ARG A 225 -4.01 -28.38 18.40
N ARG A 226 -3.49 -28.47 17.17
CA ARG A 226 -2.32 -29.32 16.85
C ARG A 226 -1.08 -28.47 16.65
N GLU A 227 -0.34 -28.28 17.73
CA GLU A 227 1.13 -28.33 17.83
C GLU A 227 1.54 -28.59 19.29
#